data_AF-A0A0R2C7A1-F1
#
_entry.id   AF-A0A0R2C7A1-F1
#
_cell.length_a   1.000
_cell.length_b   1.000
_cell.length_c   1.000
_cell.angle_alpha   90.00
_cell.angle_beta   90.00
_cell.angle_gamma   90.00
#
_symmetry.space_group_name_H-M   'P 1'
#
loop_
_entity.id
_entity.type
_entity.pdbx_description
1 polymer ?
#
loop_
_entity_poly.entity_id
_entity_poly.type
_entity_poly.pdbx_seq_one_letter_code
_entity_poly.pdbx_strand_id
1 'polypeptide(L)' 'MTILPFCTHAGSRFGTSLTTIRRLCPMAVVAMGLPVRGDRVDQAGCAVTHWLREADLTSGR' A
#
# COMPACT_ATOMS: atom_id res chain seq x y z
N MET A 1 8.27 -7.29 11.98
CA MET A 1 7.85 -7.52 10.59
C MET A 1 6.95 -6.38 10.16
N THR A 2 7.18 -5.79 8.99
CA THR A 2 6.37 -4.70 8.44
C THR A 2 5.61 -5.20 7.23
N ILE A 3 4.32 -4.90 7.14
CA ILE A 3 3.46 -5.22 6.00
C ILE A 3 3.12 -3.91 5.29
N LEU A 4 3.39 -3.87 3.98
CA LEU A 4 3.11 -2.77 3.09
C LEU A 4 1.99 -3.17 2.10
N PRO A 5 0.72 -2.93 2.45
CA PRO A 5 -0.40 -3.37 1.63
C PRO A 5 -0.58 -2.46 0.40
N PHE A 6 -0.88 -3.05 -0.75
CA PHE A 6 -1.31 -2.32 -1.94
C PHE A 6 -2.49 -3.04 -2.59
N CYS A 7 -3.31 -2.32 -3.34
CA CYS A 7 -4.39 -2.93 -4.13
C CYS A 7 -4.76 -2.03 -5.32
N THR A 8 -5.40 -2.62 -6.33
CA THR A 8 -6.18 -1.87 -7.32
C THR A 8 -7.65 -1.82 -6.91
N HIS A 9 -8.37 -0.74 -7.20
CA HIS A 9 -9.79 -0.63 -6.89
C HIS A 9 -10.60 0.17 -7.92
N ALA A 10 -11.91 -0.06 -7.97
CA ALA A 10 -12.88 0.72 -8.75
C ALA A 10 -13.56 1.84 -7.95
N GLY A 11 -13.27 1.96 -6.64
CA GLY A 11 -13.80 3.03 -5.78
C GLY A 11 -13.71 2.72 -4.28
N SER A 12 -13.66 1.44 -3.93
CA SER A 12 -13.60 0.94 -2.56
C SER A 12 -12.29 1.20 -1.82
N ARG A 13 -11.21 1.56 -2.54
CA ARG A 13 -9.85 1.62 -1.96
C ARG A 13 -9.52 0.27 -1.31
N PHE A 14 -9.21 0.24 -0.02
CA PHE A 14 -8.97 -1.00 0.71
C PHE A 14 -10.22 -1.63 1.34
N GLY A 15 -11.37 -0.94 1.36
CA GLY A 15 -12.54 -1.40 2.11
C GLY A 15 -12.19 -1.84 3.54
N THR A 16 -12.52 -3.09 3.89
CA THR A 16 -12.21 -3.69 5.20
C THR A 16 -10.89 -4.47 5.24
N SER A 17 -10.17 -4.58 4.13
CA SER A 17 -8.96 -5.42 4.04
C SER A 17 -7.87 -5.01 5.03
N LEU A 18 -7.64 -3.71 5.25
CA LEU A 18 -6.64 -3.25 6.23
C LEU A 18 -7.00 -3.65 7.66
N THR A 19 -8.28 -3.65 8.01
CA THR A 19 -8.75 -4.12 9.32
C THR A 19 -8.52 -5.63 9.46
N THR A 20 -8.84 -6.41 8.42
CA THR A 20 -8.59 -7.85 8.43
C THR A 20 -7.10 -8.18 8.53
N ILE A 21 -6.23 -7.48 7.78
CA ILE A 21 -4.77 -7.68 7.83
C ILE A 21 -4.26 -7.40 9.25
N ARG A 22 -4.67 -6.29 9.88
CA ARG A 22 -4.28 -5.97 11.27
C ARG A 22 -4.73 -7.04 12.27
N ARG A 23 -5.94 -7.59 12.09
CA ARG A 23 -6.46 -8.67 12.94
C ARG A 23 -5.68 -9.98 12.77
N LEU A 24 -5.30 -10.32 11.54
CA LEU A 24 -4.56 -11.54 11.23
C LEU A 24 -3.08 -11.45 11.60
N CYS A 25 -2.52 -10.24 11.60
CA CYS A 25 -1.11 -9.99 11.85
C CYS A 25 -0.92 -9.01 13.03
N PRO A 26 -1.36 -9.35 14.26
CA PRO A 26 -1.38 -8.42 15.39
C PRO A 26 0.01 -7.94 15.83
N MET A 27 1.05 -8.72 15.53
CA MET A 27 2.46 -8.38 15.84
C MET A 27 3.18 -7.64 14.71
N ALA A 28 2.54 -7.46 13.55
CA ALA A 28 3.14 -6.77 12.41
C ALA A 28 2.81 -5.28 12.44
N VAL A 29 3.77 -4.45 12.05
CA VAL A 29 3.49 -3.05 11.73
C VAL A 29 2.83 -3.02 10.35
N VAL A 30 1.55 -2.67 10.30
CA VAL A 30 0.81 -2.49 9.04
C VAL A 30 0.92 -1.03 8.62
N ALA A 31 1.83 -0.76 7.67
CA ALA A 31 2.13 0.58 7.18
C ALA A 31 0.95 1.21 6.41
N MET A 32 1.09 2.50 6.07
CA MET A 32 0.16 3.14 5.13
C MET A 32 0.23 2.41 3.79
N GLY A 33 -0.93 1.93 3.31
CA GLY A 33 -1.01 1.19 2.06
C GLY A 33 -1.13 2.10 0.84
N LEU A 34 -0.94 1.52 -0.34
CA LEU A 34 -1.10 2.18 -1.64
C LEU A 34 -2.35 1.67 -2.37
N PRO A 35 -3.51 2.35 -2.27
CA PRO A 35 -4.66 2.04 -3.08
C PRO A 35 -4.54 2.75 -4.43
N VAL A 36 -4.48 1.98 -5.50
CA VAL A 36 -4.40 2.50 -6.88
C VAL A 36 -5.75 2.34 -7.55
N ARG A 37 -6.25 3.39 -8.20
CA ARG A 37 -7.48 3.28 -8.99
C ARG A 37 -7.18 2.47 -10.26
N GLY A 38 -7.96 1.44 -10.54
CA GLY A 38 -7.64 0.48 -11.61
C GLY A 38 -7.57 1.12 -13.00
N ASP A 39 -8.41 2.12 -13.26
CA ASP A 39 -8.43 2.91 -14.50
C ASP A 39 -7.26 3.91 -14.64
N ARG A 40 -6.33 3.95 -13.68
CA ARG A 40 -5.13 4.82 -13.67
C ARG A 40 -3.86 4.07 -13.27
N VAL A 41 -3.85 2.74 -13.36
CA VAL A 41 -2.71 1.91 -12.92
C VAL A 41 -1.44 2.18 -13.73
N ASP A 42 -1.60 2.49 -15.02
CA ASP A 42 -0.57 2.90 -15.95
C ASP A 42 0.16 4.18 -15.50
N GLN A 43 -0.53 5.06 -14.78
CA GLN A 43 0.00 6.33 -14.27
C GLN A 43 0.54 6.22 -12.82
N ALA A 44 0.51 5.04 -12.21
CA ALA A 44 0.81 4.87 -10.78
C ALA A 44 2.31 4.93 -10.42
N GLY A 45 3.23 4.98 -11.40
CA GLY A 45 4.67 4.86 -11.17
C GLY A 45 5.24 5.88 -10.17
N CYS A 46 4.82 7.15 -10.24
CA CYS A 46 5.23 8.17 -9.28
C CYS A 46 4.73 7.86 -7.86
N ALA A 47 3.47 7.41 -7.72
CA ALA A 47 2.88 7.04 -6.45
C ALA A 47 3.56 5.81 -5.83
N VAL A 48 3.89 4.80 -6.63
CA VAL A 48 4.66 3.62 -6.19
C VAL A 48 6.05 4.04 -5.71
N THR A 49 6.75 4.88 -6.47
CA THR A 49 8.10 5.34 -6.11
C THR A 49 8.08 6.13 -4.79
N HIS A 50 7.14 7.05 -4.63
CA HIS A 50 6.98 7.80 -3.39
C HIS A 50 6.63 6.89 -2.21
N TRP A 51 5.69 5.95 -2.40
CA TRP A 51 5.30 5.00 -1.36
C TRP A 51 6.45 4.13 -0.88
N LEU A 52 7.31 3.65 -1.79
CA LEU A 52 8.51 2.89 -1.43
C LEU A 52 9.58 3.76 -0.75
N ARG A 53 9.71 5.04 -1.13
CA ARG A 53 10.62 6.00 -0.46
C ARG A 53 10.21 6.27 0.98
N GLU A 54 8.92 6.51 1.22
CA GLU A 54 8.37 6.67 2.58
C GLU A 54 8.59 5.42 3.46
N ALA A 55 8.71 4.26 2.81
CA ALA A 55 9.03 2.99 3.46
C ALA A 55 10.54 2.71 3.61
N ASP A 56 11.42 3.61 3.15
CA ASP A 56 12.87 3.42 3.09
C ASP A 56 13.29 2.16 2.27
N LEU A 57 12.52 1.83 1.23
CA LEU A 57 12.71 0.63 0.39
C LEU A 57 13.32 0.95 -0.98
N THR A 58 13.76 2.18 -1.23
CA THR A 58 14.46 2.56 -2.46
C THR A 58 15.87 3.03 -2.14
N SER A 59 16.87 2.55 -2.90
CA SER A 59 18.30 2.80 -2.67
C SER A 59 18.79 4.23 -2.99
N GLY A 60 17.91 5.23 -3.01
CA GLY A 60 18.27 6.60 -3.39
C GLY A 60 18.30 7.54 -2.20
N ARG A 61 19.50 7.85 -1.70
CA ARG A 61 19.81 9.20 -1.23
C ARG A 61 20.10 10.08 -2.43
#